data_AF-A0A916SHG5-F1
#
_entry.id   AF-A0A916SHG5-F1
#
_cell.length_a   1.000
_cell.length_b   1.000
_cell.length_c   1.000
_cell.angle_alpha   90.00
_cell.angle_beta   90.00
_cell.angle_gamma   90.00
#
_symmetry.space_group_name_H-M   'P 1'
#
loop_
_entity.id
_entity.type
_entity.pdbx_description
1 polymer ?
#
loop_
_entity_poly.entity_id
_entity_poly.type
_entity_poly.pdbx_seq_one_letter_code
_entity_poly.pdbx_strand_id
1 'polypeptide(L)'
;MAVLPIRITGDPVLHSPAELVTEFDDTLRTLVADMYETMELAPGVGLAAPQVGVGLRVFVFNWIDDDDVLWRGEAINPELWISPPPVGAADEDEESEGCLSIPGERYPLRRAELAVLRAVDLEGTPFEIKAEGWLARIFQHEYDHLDGILYADRLETKHAKAAAKAIRREGWGVDGLEWLPGVDNLDE
;
A
#
# COMPACT_ATOMS: atom_id res chain seq x y z
N MET A 1 -4.51 0.02 21.33
CA MET A 1 -4.32 -0.11 19.88
C MET A 1 -4.56 -1.59 19.57
N ALA A 2 -5.10 -1.86 18.39
CA ALA A 2 -5.54 -3.18 17.96
C ALA A 2 -4.96 -3.48 16.58
N VAL A 3 -4.65 -4.76 16.35
CA VAL A 3 -4.25 -5.25 15.05
C VAL A 3 -5.49 -5.44 14.19
N LEU A 4 -5.49 -4.85 13.00
CA LEU A 4 -6.58 -4.92 12.05
C LEU A 4 -6.37 -6.08 11.07
N PRO A 5 -7.43 -6.82 10.69
CA PRO A 5 -7.34 -7.76 9.59
C PRO A 5 -7.02 -7.04 8.28
N ILE A 6 -6.12 -7.60 7.49
CA ILE A 6 -5.78 -7.11 6.16
C ILE A 6 -6.64 -7.84 5.13
N ARG A 7 -7.39 -7.07 4.34
CA ARG A 7 -8.23 -7.55 3.24
C ARG A 7 -7.37 -8.09 2.11
N ILE A 8 -7.81 -9.22 1.56
CA ILE A 8 -7.19 -9.89 0.42
C ILE A 8 -7.95 -9.48 -0.86
N THR A 9 -7.22 -9.42 -1.98
CA THR A 9 -7.78 -9.07 -3.29
C THR A 9 -9.08 -9.84 -3.60
N GLY A 10 -10.11 -9.09 -3.99
CA GLY A 10 -11.47 -9.58 -4.17
C GLY A 10 -12.48 -8.80 -3.34
N ASP A 11 -12.05 -8.27 -2.19
CA ASP A 11 -12.85 -7.32 -1.39
C ASP A 11 -13.09 -6.02 -2.17
N PRO A 12 -14.36 -5.57 -2.36
CA PRO A 12 -14.69 -4.37 -3.12
C PRO A 12 -14.00 -3.09 -2.64
N VAL A 13 -13.63 -2.99 -1.36
CA VAL A 13 -12.95 -1.80 -0.81
C VAL A 13 -11.56 -1.59 -1.44
N LEU A 14 -10.89 -2.67 -1.86
CA LEU A 14 -9.58 -2.61 -2.51
C LEU A 14 -9.64 -2.17 -3.98
N HIS A 15 -10.84 -2.20 -4.57
CA HIS A 15 -11.11 -1.98 -5.99
C HIS A 15 -12.01 -0.76 -6.23
N SER A 16 -12.16 0.10 -5.21
CA SER A 16 -12.98 1.30 -5.24
C SER A 16 -12.15 2.50 -4.77
N PRO A 17 -12.23 3.68 -5.43
CA PRO A 17 -11.57 4.88 -4.94
C PRO A 17 -12.04 5.24 -3.53
N ALA A 18 -11.08 5.48 -2.64
CA ALA A 18 -11.34 5.84 -1.25
C ALA A 18 -11.84 7.29 -1.13
N GLU A 19 -12.66 7.54 -0.11
CA GLU A 19 -13.28 8.84 0.15
C GLU A 19 -12.32 9.78 0.88
N LEU A 20 -12.48 11.09 0.65
CA LEU A 20 -11.71 12.10 1.37
C LEU A 20 -12.08 12.09 2.86
N VAL A 21 -11.07 12.22 3.71
CA VAL A 21 -11.25 12.47 5.14
C VAL A 21 -11.71 13.90 5.34
N THR A 22 -12.87 14.08 5.99
CA THR A 22 -13.43 15.40 6.31
C THR A 22 -13.41 15.72 7.80
N GLU A 23 -13.24 14.71 8.66
CA GLU A 23 -13.26 14.83 10.12
C GLU A 23 -11.93 14.33 10.70
N PHE A 24 -11.26 15.17 11.48
CA PHE A 24 -9.95 14.91 12.10
C PHE A 24 -10.14 14.70 13.61
N ASP A 25 -10.81 13.60 13.95
CA ASP A 25 -11.25 13.28 15.31
C ASP A 25 -10.45 12.11 15.92
N ASP A 26 -10.87 11.65 17.09
CA ASP A 26 -10.24 10.51 17.77
C ASP A 26 -10.43 9.18 17.03
N THR A 27 -11.45 9.08 16.18
CA THR A 27 -11.69 7.90 15.32
C THR A 27 -10.59 7.77 14.29
N LEU A 28 -10.25 8.87 13.60
CA LEU A 28 -9.14 8.91 12.65
C LEU A 28 -7.80 8.62 13.33
N ARG A 29 -7.57 9.20 14.52
CA ARG A 29 -6.34 8.97 15.31
C ARG A 29 -6.20 7.50 15.70
N THR A 30 -7.30 6.86 16.10
CA THR A 30 -7.32 5.43 16.44
C THR A 30 -7.04 4.57 15.21
N LEU A 31 -7.66 4.88 14.07
CA LEU A 31 -7.41 4.18 12.81
C LEU A 31 -5.92 4.23 12.43
N VAL A 32 -5.31 5.42 12.40
CA VAL A 32 -3.90 5.59 12.03
C VAL A 32 -2.99 4.83 13.01
N ALA A 33 -3.28 4.90 14.31
CA ALA A 33 -2.55 4.17 15.34
C ALA A 33 -2.62 2.64 15.14
N ASP A 34 -3.82 2.11 14.90
CA ASP A 34 -4.05 0.69 14.65
C ASP A 34 -3.41 0.24 13.31
N MET A 35 -3.39 1.09 12.29
CA MET A 35 -2.68 0.83 11.03
C MET A 35 -1.16 0.73 11.23
N TYR A 36 -0.55 1.60 12.04
CA TYR A 36 0.87 1.47 12.38
C TYR A 36 1.17 0.14 13.09
N GLU A 37 0.37 -0.24 14.08
CA GLU A 37 0.55 -1.52 14.79
C GLU A 37 0.37 -2.72 13.86
N THR A 38 -0.63 -2.66 12.97
CA THR A 38 -0.90 -3.69 11.96
C THR A 38 0.28 -3.84 10.99
N MET A 39 0.82 -2.74 10.48
CA MET A 39 1.97 -2.74 9.57
C MET A 39 3.26 -3.21 10.26
N GLU A 40 3.44 -2.93 11.55
CA GLU A 40 4.60 -3.42 12.29
C GLU A 40 4.58 -4.96 12.45
N LEU A 41 3.39 -5.58 12.54
CA LEU A 41 3.22 -7.03 12.64
C LEU A 41 3.11 -7.75 11.29
N ALA A 42 2.63 -7.06 10.25
CA ALA A 42 2.66 -7.53 8.87
C ALA A 42 3.84 -6.87 8.17
N PRO A 43 5.05 -7.48 8.12
CA PRO A 43 6.35 -6.85 7.87
C PRO A 43 6.43 -6.09 6.53
N GLY A 44 5.77 -4.94 6.49
CA GLY A 44 5.51 -4.10 5.35
C GLY A 44 6.02 -2.70 5.63
N VAL A 45 6.19 -1.93 4.56
CA VAL A 45 6.78 -0.59 4.59
C VAL A 45 5.74 0.51 4.35
N GLY A 46 4.50 0.12 4.05
CA GLY A 46 3.33 0.95 3.89
C GLY A 46 2.06 0.14 4.11
N LEU A 47 0.99 0.84 4.50
CA LEU A 47 -0.35 0.27 4.66
C LEU A 47 -1.40 1.36 4.42
N ALA A 48 -2.29 1.15 3.45
CA ALA A 48 -3.40 2.02 3.13
C ALA A 48 -4.69 1.60 3.87
N ALA A 49 -5.53 2.55 4.26
CA ALA A 49 -6.77 2.30 4.99
C ALA A 49 -7.73 1.31 4.26
N PRO A 50 -7.85 1.33 2.92
CA PRO A 50 -8.61 0.31 2.20
C PRO A 50 -8.14 -1.12 2.50
N GLN A 51 -6.84 -1.33 2.74
CA GLN A 51 -6.29 -2.64 3.06
C GLN A 51 -6.78 -3.18 4.40
N VAL A 52 -7.24 -2.33 5.31
CA VAL A 52 -7.85 -2.74 6.59
C VAL A 52 -9.37 -2.59 6.58
N GLY A 53 -9.97 -2.50 5.39
CA GLY A 53 -11.43 -2.44 5.22
C GLY A 53 -12.04 -1.04 5.35
N VAL A 54 -11.21 0.01 5.41
CA VAL A 54 -11.68 1.39 5.61
C VAL A 54 -11.45 2.22 4.34
N GLY A 55 -12.54 2.56 3.64
CA GLY A 55 -12.50 3.31 2.37
C GLY A 55 -12.19 4.80 2.52
N LEU A 56 -11.16 5.17 3.29
CA LEU A 56 -10.70 6.56 3.46
C LEU A 56 -9.34 6.78 2.80
N ARG A 57 -9.09 7.99 2.29
CA ARG A 57 -7.82 8.39 1.67
C ARG A 57 -6.73 8.62 2.73
N VAL A 58 -6.29 7.55 3.35
CA VAL A 58 -5.24 7.53 4.38
C VAL A 58 -4.30 6.38 4.11
N PHE A 59 -3.00 6.63 4.18
CA PHE A 59 -2.01 5.55 4.31
C PHE A 59 -0.95 5.93 5.34
N VAL A 60 -0.31 4.92 5.92
CA VAL A 60 0.87 5.05 6.77
C VAL A 60 2.07 4.46 6.06
N PHE A 61 3.26 4.94 6.38
CA PHE A 61 4.52 4.40 5.88
C PHE A 61 5.58 4.38 6.98
N ASN A 62 6.46 3.38 6.94
CA ASN A 62 7.56 3.22 7.88
C ASN A 62 8.68 2.42 7.20
N TRP A 63 9.75 3.11 6.79
CA TRP A 63 10.87 2.52 6.08
C TRP A 63 12.17 3.19 6.52
N ILE A 64 13.24 2.40 6.63
CA ILE A 64 14.60 2.90 6.87
C ILE A 64 15.37 2.72 5.56
N ASP A 65 15.97 3.80 5.06
CA ASP A 65 16.75 3.75 3.83
C ASP A 65 18.19 3.24 4.06
N ASP A 66 18.94 3.12 2.97
CA ASP A 66 20.31 2.59 2.99
C ASP A 66 21.31 3.47 3.78
N ASP A 67 20.92 4.72 4.08
CA ASP A 67 21.70 5.68 4.89
C ASP A 67 21.22 5.74 6.36
N ASP A 68 20.45 4.75 6.81
CA ASP A 68 19.84 4.63 8.15
C ASP A 68 18.86 5.78 8.49
N VAL A 69 18.31 6.47 7.48
CA VAL A 69 17.29 7.51 7.70
C VAL A 69 15.91 6.87 7.80
N LEU A 70 15.24 7.14 8.92
CA LEU A 70 13.86 6.71 9.16
C LEU A 70 12.85 7.62 8.45
N TRP A 71 12.14 7.05 7.48
CA TRP A 71 10.98 7.63 6.83
C TRP A 71 9.71 7.03 7.43
N ARG A 72 9.10 7.75 8.38
CA ARG A 72 7.84 7.35 9.02
C ARG A 72 6.84 8.51 9.01
N GLY A 73 5.59 8.23 8.66
CA GLY A 73 4.51 9.21 8.69
C GLY A 73 3.19 8.66 8.17
N GLU A 74 2.14 9.46 8.33
CA GLU A 74 0.82 9.22 7.78
C GLU A 74 0.48 10.31 6.75
N ALA A 75 -0.19 9.91 5.68
CA ALA A 75 -0.61 10.79 4.62
C ALA A 75 -2.13 10.75 4.51
N ILE A 76 -2.79 11.81 4.98
CA ILE A 76 -4.24 11.98 4.88
C ILE A 76 -4.57 12.88 3.69
N ASN A 77 -5.55 12.46 2.89
CA ASN A 77 -5.95 13.10 1.63
C ASN A 77 -4.74 13.42 0.71
N PRO A 78 -3.87 12.44 0.40
CA PRO A 78 -2.67 12.73 -0.36
C PRO A 78 -2.97 13.10 -1.82
N GLU A 79 -2.10 13.94 -2.37
CA GLU A 79 -1.90 14.19 -3.79
C GLU A 79 -0.48 13.73 -4.16
N LEU A 80 -0.34 13.03 -5.30
CA LEU A 80 0.93 12.47 -5.74
C LEU A 80 1.28 12.95 -7.16
N TRP A 81 2.44 13.57 -7.30
CA TRP A 81 3.04 13.85 -8.61
C TRP A 81 4.22 12.92 -8.83
N ILE A 82 4.31 12.33 -10.02
CA ILE A 82 5.37 11.38 -10.35
C ILE A 82 6.09 11.80 -11.64
N SER A 83 7.36 11.44 -11.76
CA SER A 83 8.04 11.47 -13.06
C SER A 83 7.47 10.39 -13.99
N PRO A 84 7.69 10.50 -15.31
CA PRO A 84 7.45 9.37 -16.21
C PRO A 84 8.31 8.16 -15.79
N PRO A 85 7.76 6.94 -15.77
CA PRO A 85 8.54 5.74 -15.47
C PRO A 85 9.60 5.48 -16.57
N PRO A 86 10.74 4.87 -16.23
CA PRO A 86 11.75 4.46 -17.20
C PRO A 86 11.20 3.52 -18.28
N VAL A 87 11.79 3.57 -19.48
CA VAL A 87 11.40 2.73 -20.62
C VAL A 87 12.05 1.35 -20.54
N GLY A 88 11.27 0.31 -20.82
CA GLY A 88 11.73 -1.09 -20.95
C GLY A 88 10.99 -2.03 -19.99
N ALA A 89 11.44 -3.28 -19.89
CA ALA A 89 10.94 -4.25 -18.90
C ALA A 89 11.57 -4.05 -17.51
N ALA A 90 10.76 -4.17 -16.45
CA ALA A 90 11.21 -4.09 -15.06
C ALA A 90 12.27 -5.15 -14.74
N ASP A 91 13.24 -4.81 -13.90
CA ASP A 91 14.24 -5.75 -13.42
C ASP A 91 13.60 -6.79 -12.47
N GLU A 92 13.90 -8.08 -12.66
CA GLU A 92 13.28 -9.16 -11.87
C GLU A 92 13.74 -9.17 -10.40
N ASP A 93 14.96 -8.69 -10.13
CA ASP A 93 15.59 -8.72 -8.80
C ASP A 93 15.46 -7.36 -8.09
N GLU A 94 15.71 -6.25 -8.80
CA GLU A 94 15.77 -4.90 -8.20
C GLU A 94 14.40 -4.19 -8.14
N GLU A 95 13.44 -4.59 -8.96
CA GLU A 95 12.12 -3.93 -9.06
C GLU A 95 10.95 -4.83 -8.62
N SER A 96 11.24 -5.82 -7.79
CA SER A 96 10.26 -6.76 -7.25
C SER A 96 9.35 -6.11 -6.22
N GLU A 97 8.05 -6.03 -6.53
CA GLU A 97 7.02 -5.43 -5.67
C GLU A 97 6.04 -6.50 -5.16
N GLY A 98 5.57 -6.34 -3.92
CA GLY A 98 4.56 -7.19 -3.30
C GLY A 98 3.53 -6.35 -2.57
N CYS A 99 2.45 -7.00 -2.11
CA CYS A 99 1.35 -6.33 -1.42
C CYS A 99 0.79 -7.24 -0.31
N LEU A 100 0.50 -6.67 0.86
CA LEU A 100 -0.11 -7.41 1.96
C LEU A 100 -1.53 -7.93 1.63
N SER A 101 -2.19 -7.33 0.62
CA SER A 101 -3.50 -7.77 0.09
C SER A 101 -3.40 -8.80 -1.05
N ILE A 102 -2.20 -9.18 -1.47
CA ILE A 102 -1.94 -10.32 -2.36
C ILE A 102 -0.79 -11.12 -1.73
N PRO A 103 -1.04 -11.83 -0.63
CA PRO A 103 0.03 -12.28 0.23
C PRO A 103 0.99 -13.28 -0.43
N GLY A 104 2.27 -13.23 -0.07
CA GLY A 104 3.30 -14.15 -0.58
C GLY A 104 3.70 -13.95 -2.06
N GLU A 105 2.92 -13.20 -2.85
CA GLU A 105 3.17 -13.01 -4.28
C GLU A 105 3.95 -11.71 -4.53
N ARG A 106 5.03 -11.81 -5.30
CA ARG A 106 5.88 -10.69 -5.71
C ARG A 106 6.18 -10.76 -7.20
N TYR A 107 6.11 -9.62 -7.87
CA TYR A 107 6.40 -9.53 -9.30
C TYR A 107 7.15 -8.23 -9.62
N PRO A 108 8.00 -8.24 -10.66
CA PRO A 108 8.68 -7.04 -11.10
C PRO A 108 7.68 -6.02 -11.66
N LEU A 109 7.78 -4.79 -11.18
CA LEU A 109 6.92 -3.68 -11.59
C LEU A 109 7.74 -2.39 -11.73
N ARG A 110 7.69 -1.77 -12.90
CA ARG A 110 8.31 -0.47 -13.13
C ARG A 110 7.50 0.62 -12.45
N ARG A 111 8.18 1.46 -11.67
CA ARG A 111 7.61 2.67 -11.06
C ARG A 111 8.35 3.91 -11.53
N ALA A 112 7.75 5.08 -11.32
CA ALA A 112 8.47 6.33 -11.49
C ALA A 112 9.60 6.42 -10.46
N GLU A 113 10.77 6.93 -10.88
CA GLU A 113 11.92 7.09 -9.98
C GLU A 113 11.72 8.23 -8.97
N LEU A 114 10.92 9.25 -9.33
CA LEU A 114 10.68 10.42 -8.51
C LEU A 114 9.19 10.56 -8.21
N ALA A 115 8.88 10.88 -6.96
CA ALA A 115 7.54 11.23 -6.51
C ALA A 115 7.57 12.47 -5.59
N VAL A 116 6.53 13.28 -5.67
CA VAL A 116 6.25 14.36 -4.72
C VAL A 116 4.91 14.03 -4.08
N LEU A 117 4.94 13.75 -2.77
CA LEU A 117 3.76 13.53 -1.96
C LEU A 117 3.38 14.84 -1.27
N ARG A 118 2.15 15.32 -1.46
CA ARG A 118 1.54 16.33 -0.59
C ARG A 118 0.37 15.72 0.15
N ALA A 119 0.27 15.99 1.44
CA ALA A 119 -0.83 15.49 2.26
C ALA A 119 -1.00 16.40 3.47
N VAL A 120 -1.94 16.04 4.36
CA VAL A 120 -2.03 16.61 5.70
C VAL A 120 -1.78 15.52 6.75
N ASP A 121 -1.29 15.93 7.92
CA ASP A 121 -1.14 15.06 9.10
C ASP A 121 -2.43 14.96 9.93
N LEU A 122 -2.38 14.27 11.07
CA LEU A 122 -3.53 14.12 12.00
C LEU A 122 -4.04 15.44 12.59
N GLU A 123 -3.24 16.50 12.55
CA GLU A 123 -3.61 17.85 12.97
C GLU A 123 -4.19 18.68 11.81
N GLY A 124 -4.23 18.13 10.60
CA GLY A 124 -4.62 18.83 9.38
C GLY A 124 -3.53 19.78 8.87
N THR A 125 -2.29 19.65 9.35
CA THR A 125 -1.16 20.48 8.91
C THR A 125 -0.65 19.96 7.57
N PRO A 126 -0.56 20.81 6.53
CA PRO A 126 -0.05 20.38 5.23
C PRO A 126 1.45 20.15 5.26
N PHE A 127 1.89 19.10 4.56
CA PHE A 127 3.30 18.80 4.35
C PHE A 127 3.58 18.35 2.91
N GLU A 128 4.86 18.39 2.51
CA GLU A 128 5.35 17.89 1.22
C GLU A 128 6.60 17.04 1.44
N ILE A 129 6.66 15.87 0.81
CA ILE A 129 7.85 15.01 0.78
C ILE A 129 8.24 14.77 -0.68
N LYS A 130 9.51 15.04 -0.99
CA LYS A 130 10.12 14.64 -2.27
C LYS A 130 10.83 13.32 -2.04
N ALA A 131 10.41 12.30 -2.76
CA ALA A 131 10.92 10.95 -2.65
C ALA A 131 11.55 10.52 -3.97
N GLU A 132 12.59 9.70 -3.85
CA GLU A 132 13.21 8.99 -4.96
C GLU A 132 13.35 7.51 -4.63
N GLY A 133 13.59 6.69 -5.66
CA GLY A 133 13.86 5.26 -5.50
C GLY A 133 12.77 4.51 -4.74
N TRP A 134 13.15 3.79 -3.69
CA TRP A 134 12.24 2.91 -2.96
C TRP A 134 11.13 3.67 -2.21
N LEU A 135 11.43 4.84 -1.64
CA LEU A 135 10.40 5.67 -1.00
C LEU A 135 9.36 6.16 -2.03
N ALA A 136 9.81 6.54 -3.22
CA ALA A 136 8.90 6.93 -4.31
C ALA A 136 8.01 5.74 -4.73
N ARG A 137 8.55 4.51 -4.75
CA ARG A 137 7.79 3.28 -5.00
C ARG A 137 6.74 3.04 -3.92
N ILE A 138 7.09 3.16 -2.65
CA ILE A 138 6.15 3.03 -1.53
C ILE A 138 4.98 4.00 -1.72
N PHE A 139 5.25 5.29 -1.94
CA PHE A 139 4.18 6.27 -2.13
C PHE A 139 3.29 5.97 -3.33
N GLN A 140 3.86 5.51 -4.45
CA GLN A 140 3.07 5.09 -5.61
C GLN A 140 2.17 3.89 -5.30
N HIS A 141 2.69 2.92 -4.55
CA HIS A 141 1.94 1.73 -4.14
C HIS A 141 0.77 2.10 -3.22
N GLU A 142 1.04 2.84 -2.15
CA GLU A 142 0.00 3.21 -1.19
C GLU A 142 -1.04 4.15 -1.82
N TYR A 143 -0.62 5.04 -2.72
CA TYR A 143 -1.54 5.90 -3.45
C TYR A 143 -2.46 5.12 -4.40
N ASP A 144 -1.93 4.08 -5.06
CA ASP A 144 -2.76 3.20 -5.90
C ASP A 144 -3.88 2.55 -5.10
N HIS A 145 -3.60 2.09 -3.88
CA HIS A 145 -4.63 1.54 -3.00
C HIS A 145 -5.75 2.54 -2.71
N LEU A 146 -5.44 3.83 -2.57
CA LEU A 146 -6.45 4.87 -2.38
C LEU A 146 -7.30 5.12 -3.63
N ASP A 147 -6.79 4.76 -4.80
CA ASP A 147 -7.51 4.85 -6.07
C ASP A 147 -8.23 3.54 -6.44
N GLY A 148 -8.16 2.53 -5.57
CA GLY A 148 -8.74 1.21 -5.81
C GLY A 148 -7.96 0.39 -6.85
N ILE A 149 -6.65 0.58 -6.90
CA ILE A 149 -5.74 -0.10 -7.82
C ILE A 149 -4.75 -0.94 -6.99
N LEU A 150 -4.58 -2.21 -7.35
CA LEU A 150 -3.54 -3.06 -6.79
C LEU A 150 -2.33 -3.07 -7.73
N TYR A 151 -1.14 -3.35 -7.19
CA TYR A 151 0.07 -3.46 -8.03
C TYR A 151 -0.09 -4.49 -9.15
N ALA A 152 -0.88 -5.55 -8.90
CA ALA A 152 -1.20 -6.60 -9.88
C ALA A 152 -1.90 -6.06 -11.13
N ASP A 153 -2.65 -4.95 -11.03
CA ASP A 153 -3.33 -4.30 -12.14
C ASP A 153 -2.37 -3.50 -13.03
N ARG A 154 -1.18 -3.18 -12.52
CA ARG A 154 -0.12 -2.45 -13.25
C ARG A 154 0.90 -3.37 -13.91
N LEU A 155 0.86 -4.67 -13.64
CA LEU A 155 1.83 -5.63 -14.15
C LEU A 155 1.78 -5.77 -15.68
N GLU A 156 2.95 -5.98 -16.29
CA GLU A 156 3.03 -6.37 -17.69
C GLU A 156 2.37 -7.74 -17.95
N THR A 157 1.98 -7.99 -19.20
CA THR A 157 1.16 -9.16 -19.58
C THR A 157 1.68 -10.51 -19.06
N LYS A 158 3.00 -10.73 -19.01
CA LYS A 158 3.61 -11.97 -18.49
C LYS A 158 3.31 -12.12 -16.99
N HIS A 159 3.59 -11.08 -16.20
CA HIS A 159 3.47 -11.07 -14.75
C HIS A 159 2.02 -10.97 -14.30
N ALA A 160 1.19 -10.19 -15.02
CA ALA A 160 -0.26 -10.14 -14.78
C ALA A 160 -0.93 -11.52 -14.91
N LYS A 161 -0.51 -12.33 -15.89
CA LYS A 161 -0.99 -13.72 -16.03
C LYS A 161 -0.55 -14.61 -14.88
N ALA A 162 0.67 -14.42 -14.37
CA ALA A 162 1.18 -15.17 -13.23
C ALA A 162 0.42 -14.81 -11.95
N ALA A 163 0.26 -13.51 -11.65
CA ALA A 163 -0.53 -13.01 -10.53
C ALA A 163 -1.97 -13.52 -10.60
N ALA A 164 -2.64 -13.43 -11.75
CA ALA A 164 -4.00 -13.95 -11.91
C ALA A 164 -4.09 -15.47 -11.73
N LYS A 165 -3.02 -16.23 -12.03
CA LYS A 165 -2.98 -17.67 -11.79
C LYS A 165 -2.81 -17.97 -10.30
N ALA A 166 -1.96 -17.21 -9.60
CA ALA A 166 -1.79 -17.31 -8.16
C ALA A 166 -3.10 -16.99 -7.42
N ILE A 167 -3.72 -15.84 -7.70
CA ILE A 167 -5.01 -15.42 -7.14
C ILE A 167 -6.06 -16.54 -7.27
N ARG A 168 -6.19 -17.14 -8.47
CA ARG A 168 -7.13 -18.26 -8.67
C ARG A 168 -6.74 -19.54 -7.93
N ARG A 169 -5.44 -19.82 -7.79
CA ARG A 169 -4.93 -21.02 -7.09
C ARG A 169 -5.25 -20.96 -5.61
N GLU A 170 -5.10 -19.79 -5.00
CA GLU A 170 -5.38 -19.54 -3.58
C GLU A 170 -6.88 -19.31 -3.29
N GLY A 171 -7.73 -19.27 -4.33
CA GLY A 171 -9.16 -18.99 -4.17
C GLY A 171 -9.48 -17.53 -3.84
N TRP A 172 -8.52 -16.62 -4.04
CA TRP A 172 -8.71 -15.18 -3.91
C TRP A 172 -9.50 -14.60 -5.11
N GLY A 173 -9.79 -13.30 -5.06
CA GLY A 173 -10.61 -12.60 -6.06
C GLY A 173 -12.11 -12.66 -5.78
N VAL A 174 -12.49 -13.01 -4.54
CA VAL A 174 -13.85 -12.97 -4.02
C VAL A 174 -13.90 -12.12 -2.76
N ASP A 175 -15.09 -11.61 -2.43
CA ASP A 175 -15.32 -10.76 -1.25
C ASP A 175 -15.17 -11.53 0.07
N GLY A 176 -14.81 -10.82 1.14
CA GLY A 176 -14.79 -11.32 2.51
C GLY A 176 -13.54 -12.11 2.92
N LEU A 177 -12.47 -12.09 2.12
CA LEU A 177 -11.19 -12.71 2.48
C LEU A 177 -10.28 -11.71 3.19
N GLU A 178 -9.74 -12.13 4.32
CA GLU A 178 -8.80 -11.36 5.12
C GLU A 178 -7.86 -12.27 5.88
N TRP A 179 -6.77 -11.71 6.40
CA TRP A 179 -5.84 -12.38 7.31
C TRP A 179 -5.44 -11.43 8.43
N LEU A 180 -5.14 -11.96 9.61
CA LEU A 180 -4.80 -11.19 10.80
C LEU A 180 -3.30 -11.29 11.12
N PRO A 181 -2.54 -10.19 10.99
CA PRO A 181 -1.12 -10.18 11.31
C PRO A 181 -0.82 -10.60 12.75
N GLY A 182 0.24 -11.39 12.93
CA GLY A 182 0.63 -11.95 14.24
C GLY A 182 -0.25 -13.10 14.74
N VAL A 183 -1.30 -13.48 14.00
CA VAL A 183 -2.17 -14.63 14.31
C VAL A 183 -2.13 -15.66 13.17
N ASP A 184 -2.36 -15.22 11.94
CA ASP A 184 -2.35 -16.10 10.77
C ASP A 184 -0.93 -16.20 10.18
N ASN A 185 -0.48 -17.43 9.90
CA ASN A 185 0.77 -17.68 9.18
C ASN A 185 0.46 -17.89 7.70
N LEU A 186 0.95 -16.99 6.84
CA LEU A 186 0.78 -17.08 5.39
C LEU A 186 1.93 -17.82 4.69
N ASP A 187 2.92 -18.28 5.45
CA ASP A 187 4.13 -18.98 4.97
C ASP A 187 4.04 -20.53 5.06
N GLU A 188 2.85 -21.09 5.35
CA GLU A 188 2.62 -22.57 5.38
C GLU A 188 2.11 -23.15 4.05
#